data_AF-A0A7C2BCX5-F1
#
_entry.id   AF-A0A7C2BCX5-F1
#
_cell.length_a   1.000
_cell.length_b   1.000
_cell.length_c   1.000
_cell.angle_alpha   90.00
_cell.angle_beta   90.00
_cell.angle_gamma   90.00
#
_symmetry.space_group_name_H-M   'P 1'
#
loop_
_entity.id
_entity.type
_entity.pdbx_description
1 polymer ?
#
loop_
_entity_poly.entity_id
_entity_poly.type
_entity_poly.pdbx_seq_one_letter_code
_entity_poly.pdbx_strand_id
1 'polypeptide(L)'
;MLGEMLRMKLPELARGGGNKWQLKPLTGSYPAADTTDPLQQHDDPSADARDGILSRDGGHFEAQFEHGADEFARAAAELLRRELPGLHFHIWIDDQEWSQSCVYLPNELPVLAPCEWTGRGLASVVISQGNEKAGVSLDVARRHEAAKRAEKHQANDLASLLEARTTLAQLQRPQDLEDLVGSGYLALIYADGNGVGSSAGTTDEERARFFHRNRVLLRRALIKAIDDVCAGATGMAPLVLLMLGGDDLLVMCRAEKALPFVVSLCEELARIQREGNSGFELTLGVGVVIAQRKIPIHRLHDIAEQLASSAKRRFRGLKDTGDNAQSVVDWAVYTTTWVDDPEEIRRRDWVCGTQGERRVLSQRPVDVLGDGLHTLQGLLKGAEKLQNAPRSQLRYLVEQLPRGRALAELAFAELSIQAREKLSQAGVMQVWQRSQNGGTWITPLLDLVEIAEIPRLGRRIDTQQSNQSEHLPITEKS
;
A
#
# COMPACT_ATOMS: atom_id res chain seq x y z
N MET A 1 -14.40 -7.59 -7.38
CA MET A 1 -15.63 -7.10 -8.05
C MET A 1 -15.34 -6.13 -9.18
N LEU A 2 -14.82 -4.91 -8.93
CA LEU A 2 -14.56 -3.93 -10.01
C LEU A 2 -13.59 -4.48 -11.07
N GLY A 3 -12.50 -5.13 -10.64
CA GLY A 3 -11.56 -5.79 -11.55
C GLY A 3 -12.21 -6.86 -12.44
N GLU A 4 -13.11 -7.68 -11.89
CA GLU A 4 -13.86 -8.68 -12.67
C GLU A 4 -14.85 -8.03 -13.64
N MET A 5 -15.47 -6.92 -13.24
CA MET A 5 -16.38 -6.17 -14.11
C MET A 5 -15.64 -5.64 -15.34
N LEU A 6 -14.51 -4.94 -15.13
CA LEU A 6 -13.73 -4.34 -16.20
C LEU A 6 -13.03 -5.40 -17.06
N ARG A 7 -12.43 -6.43 -16.45
CA ARG A 7 -11.59 -7.39 -17.17
C ARG A 7 -12.33 -8.57 -17.78
N MET A 8 -13.51 -8.92 -17.27
CA MET A 8 -14.27 -10.09 -17.71
C MET A 8 -15.65 -9.68 -18.23
N LYS A 9 -16.51 -9.12 -17.37
CA LYS A 9 -17.93 -8.94 -17.70
C LYS A 9 -18.18 -7.92 -18.83
N LEU A 10 -17.48 -6.78 -18.83
CA LEU A 10 -17.60 -5.78 -19.90
C LEU A 10 -17.02 -6.31 -21.24
N PRO A 11 -15.83 -6.91 -21.28
CA PRO A 11 -15.32 -7.58 -22.48
C PRO A 11 -16.25 -8.69 -23.00
N GLU A 12 -16.80 -9.53 -22.12
CA GLU A 12 -17.77 -10.58 -22.51
C GLU A 12 -19.04 -9.97 -23.09
N LEU A 13 -19.57 -8.90 -22.48
CA LEU A 13 -20.72 -8.16 -23.01
C LEU A 13 -20.41 -7.54 -24.38
N ALA A 14 -19.23 -6.92 -24.52
CA ALA A 14 -18.81 -6.27 -25.76
C ALA A 14 -18.69 -7.30 -26.91
N ARG A 15 -18.09 -8.47 -26.64
CA ARG A 15 -17.99 -9.58 -27.60
C ARG A 15 -19.34 -10.24 -27.90
N GLY A 16 -20.27 -10.25 -26.94
CA GLY A 16 -21.56 -10.94 -27.01
C GLY A 16 -22.71 -10.17 -27.68
N GLY A 17 -22.43 -9.09 -28.40
CA GLY A 17 -23.46 -8.17 -28.93
C GLY A 17 -24.44 -8.75 -29.95
N GLY A 18 -24.10 -9.86 -30.60
CA GLY A 18 -24.91 -10.46 -31.66
C GLY A 18 -25.22 -9.43 -32.75
N ASN A 19 -26.49 -9.21 -33.03
CA ASN A 19 -26.93 -8.25 -34.06
C ASN A 19 -27.10 -6.80 -33.54
N LYS A 20 -26.87 -6.55 -32.24
CA LYS A 20 -27.11 -5.22 -31.64
C LYS A 20 -25.89 -4.29 -31.75
N TRP A 21 -24.69 -4.85 -31.66
CA TRP A 21 -23.43 -4.14 -31.81
C TRP A 21 -22.33 -5.11 -32.24
N GLN A 22 -21.29 -4.57 -32.86
CA GLN A 22 -20.14 -5.33 -33.31
C GLN A 22 -18.86 -4.55 -33.01
N LEU A 23 -17.87 -5.24 -32.41
CA LEU A 23 -16.54 -4.67 -32.20
C LEU A 23 -15.76 -4.62 -33.51
N LYS A 24 -14.94 -3.58 -33.64
CA LYS A 24 -14.03 -3.40 -34.77
C LYS A 24 -12.60 -3.68 -34.31
N PRO A 25 -11.87 -4.61 -34.94
CA PRO A 25 -10.47 -4.87 -34.61
C PRO A 25 -9.62 -3.60 -34.72
N LEU A 26 -8.73 -3.40 -33.76
CA LEU A 26 -7.80 -2.27 -33.78
C LEU A 26 -6.72 -2.50 -34.83
N THR A 27 -6.40 -1.47 -35.61
CA THR A 27 -5.25 -1.48 -36.52
C THR A 27 -4.00 -1.09 -35.75
N GLY A 28 -2.93 -1.90 -35.83
CA GLY A 28 -1.66 -1.56 -35.19
C GLY A 28 -0.85 -2.75 -34.68
N SER A 29 0.34 -2.48 -34.13
CA SER A 29 1.21 -3.48 -33.51
C SER A 29 1.13 -3.43 -31.97
N TYR A 30 0.14 -4.13 -31.43
CA TYR A 30 -0.05 -4.26 -29.98
C TYR A 30 0.86 -5.35 -29.39
N PRO A 31 1.35 -5.19 -28.15
CA PRO A 31 2.18 -6.19 -27.49
C PRO A 31 1.40 -7.47 -27.23
N ALA A 32 2.01 -8.62 -27.51
CA ALA A 32 1.48 -9.92 -27.09
C ALA A 32 1.75 -10.14 -25.59
N ALA A 33 1.12 -11.18 -25.02
CA ALA A 33 1.38 -11.61 -23.65
C ALA A 33 2.88 -11.84 -23.39
N ASP A 34 3.39 -11.28 -22.29
CA ASP A 34 4.77 -11.46 -21.85
C ASP A 34 4.94 -12.80 -21.13
N THR A 35 5.89 -13.63 -21.58
CA THR A 35 6.15 -14.96 -21.00
C THR A 35 6.70 -14.91 -19.58
N THR A 36 7.22 -13.76 -19.16
CA THR A 36 7.69 -13.51 -17.80
C THR A 36 6.57 -13.02 -16.87
N ASP A 37 5.39 -12.72 -17.39
CA ASP A 37 4.24 -12.33 -16.56
C ASP A 37 3.67 -13.55 -15.82
N PRO A 38 3.62 -13.52 -14.47
CA PRO A 38 2.94 -14.57 -13.72
C PRO A 38 1.46 -14.73 -14.08
N LEU A 39 0.84 -13.69 -14.65
CA LEU A 39 -0.56 -13.67 -15.10
C LEU A 39 -0.70 -13.63 -16.63
N GLN A 40 0.29 -14.10 -17.39
CA GLN A 40 0.28 -14.08 -18.87
C GLN A 40 -1.02 -14.58 -19.52
N GLN A 41 -1.67 -15.59 -18.93
CA GLN A 41 -2.91 -16.18 -19.46
C GLN A 41 -4.12 -15.24 -19.37
N HIS A 42 -3.99 -14.16 -18.60
CA HIS A 42 -5.06 -13.21 -18.32
C HIS A 42 -4.78 -11.81 -18.92
N ASP A 43 -3.61 -11.56 -19.51
CA ASP A 43 -3.15 -10.26 -20.02
C ASP A 43 -2.46 -10.42 -21.38
N ASP A 44 -3.25 -10.40 -22.46
CA ASP A 44 -2.76 -10.40 -23.85
C ASP A 44 -3.37 -9.20 -24.60
N PRO A 45 -2.67 -8.04 -24.60
CA PRO A 45 -3.17 -6.85 -25.30
C PRO A 45 -3.32 -7.06 -26.80
N SER A 46 -2.57 -7.97 -27.41
CA SER A 46 -2.71 -8.29 -28.84
C SER A 46 -4.02 -9.03 -29.14
N ALA A 47 -4.47 -9.89 -28.23
CA ALA A 47 -5.76 -10.57 -28.34
C ALA A 47 -6.90 -9.58 -28.13
N ASP A 48 -6.80 -8.74 -27.09
CA ASP A 48 -7.79 -7.70 -26.83
C ASP A 48 -7.92 -6.74 -28.03
N ALA A 49 -6.80 -6.32 -28.63
CA ALA A 49 -6.79 -5.47 -29.81
C ALA A 49 -7.42 -6.14 -31.06
N ARG A 50 -7.19 -7.45 -31.27
CA ARG A 50 -7.85 -8.22 -32.34
C ARG A 50 -9.37 -8.26 -32.15
N ASP A 51 -9.83 -8.29 -30.91
CA ASP A 51 -11.24 -8.24 -30.57
C ASP A 51 -11.83 -6.82 -30.63
N GLY A 52 -11.02 -5.77 -30.77
CA GLY A 52 -11.46 -4.37 -30.76
C GLY A 52 -11.46 -3.70 -29.37
N ILE A 53 -10.79 -4.28 -28.38
CA ILE A 53 -10.68 -3.74 -27.02
C ILE A 53 -9.31 -3.09 -26.87
N LEU A 54 -9.28 -1.81 -26.49
CA LEU A 54 -8.07 -1.01 -26.31
C LEU A 54 -7.55 -1.08 -24.87
N SER A 55 -8.44 -0.96 -23.89
CA SER A 55 -8.08 -0.97 -22.47
C SER A 55 -9.20 -1.56 -21.62
N ARG A 56 -8.85 -2.22 -20.52
CA ARG A 56 -9.79 -2.80 -19.54
C ARG A 56 -9.23 -2.77 -18.12
N ASP A 57 -8.36 -1.80 -17.83
CA ASP A 57 -7.56 -1.69 -16.62
C ASP A 57 -7.60 -0.28 -16.02
N GLY A 58 -7.16 -0.16 -14.75
CA GLY A 58 -7.00 1.14 -14.09
C GLY A 58 -8.29 1.94 -13.96
N GLY A 59 -9.44 1.27 -13.83
CA GLY A 59 -10.75 1.93 -13.78
C GLY A 59 -11.36 2.26 -15.15
N HIS A 60 -10.69 1.93 -16.25
CA HIS A 60 -11.13 2.28 -17.61
C HIS A 60 -11.50 1.03 -18.41
N PHE A 61 -12.49 1.17 -19.29
CA PHE A 61 -12.81 0.22 -20.34
C PHE A 61 -12.98 1.00 -21.65
N GLU A 62 -12.10 0.74 -22.61
CA GLU A 62 -12.03 1.43 -23.91
C GLU A 62 -12.11 0.38 -25.02
N ALA A 63 -13.02 0.55 -25.99
CA ALA A 63 -13.22 -0.37 -27.09
C ALA A 63 -13.70 0.36 -28.35
N GLN A 64 -13.36 -0.19 -29.52
CA GLN A 64 -13.78 0.32 -30.81
C GLN A 64 -14.93 -0.53 -31.37
N PHE A 65 -16.01 0.14 -31.80
CA PHE A 65 -17.17 -0.51 -32.39
C PHE A 65 -17.25 -0.20 -33.88
N GLU A 66 -17.65 -1.19 -34.67
CA GLU A 66 -18.03 -1.00 -36.08
C GLU A 66 -19.42 -0.37 -36.16
N HIS A 67 -20.33 -0.80 -35.29
CA HIS A 67 -21.66 -0.23 -35.10
C HIS A 67 -22.23 -0.60 -33.73
N GLY A 68 -23.26 0.12 -33.26
CA GLY A 68 -24.03 -0.21 -32.07
C GLY A 68 -23.42 0.23 -30.73
N ALA A 69 -22.55 1.24 -30.74
CA ALA A 69 -21.91 1.76 -29.52
C ALA A 69 -22.92 2.25 -28.48
N ASP A 70 -24.00 2.91 -28.90
CA ASP A 70 -25.08 3.37 -28.02
C ASP A 70 -25.85 2.23 -27.34
N GLU A 71 -26.15 1.15 -28.07
CA GLU A 71 -26.78 -0.05 -27.54
C GLU A 71 -25.90 -0.74 -26.52
N PHE A 72 -24.59 -0.84 -26.80
CA PHE A 72 -23.61 -1.35 -25.84
C PHE A 72 -23.53 -0.45 -24.60
N ALA A 73 -23.42 0.87 -24.76
CA ALA A 73 -23.36 1.82 -23.64
C ALA A 73 -24.56 1.68 -22.70
N ARG A 74 -25.78 1.54 -23.25
CA ARG A 74 -26.99 1.28 -22.46
C ARG A 74 -26.89 -0.04 -21.68
N ALA A 75 -26.50 -1.12 -22.34
CA ALA A 75 -26.37 -2.44 -21.71
C ALA A 75 -25.26 -2.46 -20.63
N ALA A 76 -24.14 -1.80 -20.89
CA ALA A 76 -23.03 -1.65 -19.95
C ALA A 76 -23.46 -0.83 -18.72
N ALA A 77 -24.18 0.28 -18.91
CA ALA A 77 -24.70 1.09 -17.83
C ALA A 77 -25.71 0.32 -16.95
N GLU A 78 -26.60 -0.47 -17.55
CA GLU A 78 -27.52 -1.35 -16.82
C GLU A 78 -26.77 -2.41 -16.00
N LEU A 79 -25.76 -3.05 -16.61
CA LEU A 79 -24.90 -4.03 -15.95
C LEU A 79 -24.14 -3.43 -14.75
N LEU A 80 -23.51 -2.27 -14.94
CA LEU A 80 -22.76 -1.57 -13.89
C LEU A 80 -23.68 -1.19 -12.72
N ARG A 81 -24.84 -0.58 -13.00
CA ARG A 81 -25.82 -0.21 -11.96
C ARG A 81 -26.34 -1.42 -11.20
N ARG A 82 -26.54 -2.55 -11.90
CA ARG A 82 -27.05 -3.78 -11.29
C ARG A 82 -26.01 -4.43 -10.39
N GLU A 83 -24.76 -4.55 -10.83
CA GLU A 83 -23.72 -5.35 -10.17
C GLU A 83 -22.86 -4.54 -9.20
N LEU A 84 -22.71 -3.24 -9.44
CA LEU A 84 -21.91 -2.29 -8.66
C LEU A 84 -22.77 -1.05 -8.28
N PRO A 85 -23.82 -1.23 -7.47
CA PRO A 85 -24.71 -0.13 -7.11
C PRO A 85 -23.94 0.95 -6.34
N GLY A 86 -24.17 2.22 -6.73
CA GLY A 86 -23.48 3.38 -6.15
C GLY A 86 -22.09 3.67 -6.72
N LEU A 87 -21.61 2.85 -7.68
CA LEU A 87 -20.42 3.21 -8.45
C LEU A 87 -20.74 4.40 -9.35
N HIS A 88 -19.92 5.45 -9.25
CA HIS A 88 -19.94 6.54 -10.20
C HIS A 88 -19.13 6.15 -11.43
N PHE A 89 -19.73 6.32 -12.61
CA PHE A 89 -19.08 6.05 -13.88
C PHE A 89 -19.57 7.04 -14.92
N HIS A 90 -18.74 7.25 -15.93
CA HIS A 90 -19.03 8.06 -17.11
C HIS A 90 -18.77 7.21 -18.34
N ILE A 91 -19.53 7.46 -19.41
CA ILE A 91 -19.38 6.78 -20.69
C ILE A 91 -19.21 7.87 -21.74
N TRP A 92 -18.20 7.72 -22.58
CA TRP A 92 -17.99 8.59 -23.73
C TRP A 92 -18.08 7.75 -25.02
N ILE A 93 -18.71 8.31 -26.04
CA ILE A 93 -18.77 7.75 -27.39
C ILE A 93 -18.27 8.85 -28.33
N ASP A 94 -17.19 8.59 -29.07
CA ASP A 94 -16.59 9.55 -30.00
C ASP A 94 -16.39 10.95 -29.40
N ASP A 95 -15.76 10.99 -28.22
CA ASP A 95 -15.49 12.19 -27.39
C ASP A 95 -16.72 12.95 -26.88
N GLN A 96 -17.92 12.39 -27.05
CA GLN A 96 -19.17 12.94 -26.52
C GLN A 96 -19.60 12.16 -25.28
N GLU A 97 -19.87 12.87 -24.18
CA GLU A 97 -20.37 12.24 -22.97
C GLU A 97 -21.77 11.68 -23.22
N TRP A 98 -21.90 10.36 -23.12
CA TRP A 98 -23.16 9.67 -23.22
C TRP A 98 -23.93 9.85 -21.93
N SER A 99 -25.05 10.56 -22.00
CA SER A 99 -25.96 10.74 -20.89
C SER A 99 -27.27 10.01 -21.17
N GLN A 100 -27.70 9.20 -20.22
CA GLN A 100 -29.06 8.67 -20.20
C GLN A 100 -29.83 9.41 -19.12
N SER A 101 -30.83 10.20 -19.52
CA SER A 101 -31.76 10.82 -18.58
C SER A 101 -32.52 9.71 -17.86
N CYS A 102 -32.09 9.38 -16.65
CA CYS A 102 -32.77 8.43 -15.80
C CYS A 102 -33.34 9.18 -14.62
N VAL A 103 -34.66 9.19 -14.50
CA VAL A 103 -35.34 9.69 -13.30
C VAL A 103 -35.05 8.69 -12.20
N TYR A 104 -34.08 9.02 -11.33
CA TYR A 104 -33.93 8.33 -10.07
C TYR A 104 -35.15 8.67 -9.22
N LEU A 105 -36.11 7.75 -9.15
CA LEU A 105 -37.13 7.81 -8.11
C LEU A 105 -36.41 7.52 -6.79
N PRO A 106 -36.30 8.50 -5.87
CA PRO A 106 -35.73 8.25 -4.56
C PRO A 106 -36.68 7.29 -3.86
N ASN A 107 -36.29 6.03 -3.74
CA ASN A 107 -36.94 5.10 -2.83
C ASN A 107 -36.45 5.39 -1.40
N GLU A 108 -36.59 6.63 -0.93
CA GLU A 108 -36.59 6.94 0.49
C GLU A 108 -37.91 6.42 1.09
N LEU A 109 -38.04 5.10 1.09
CA LEU A 109 -38.94 4.43 1.99
C LEU A 109 -38.38 4.62 3.41
N PRO A 110 -39.24 4.78 4.44
CA PRO A 110 -38.78 4.79 5.82
C PRO A 110 -37.94 3.53 6.06
N VAL A 111 -36.64 3.70 6.30
CA VAL A 111 -35.72 2.60 6.57
C VAL A 111 -36.08 2.05 7.94
N LEU A 112 -36.77 0.90 7.98
CA LEU A 112 -37.18 0.25 9.24
C LEU A 112 -35.97 -0.20 10.07
N ALA A 113 -34.86 -0.56 9.41
CA ALA A 113 -33.56 -0.82 10.01
C ALA A 113 -32.42 -0.50 9.00
N PRO A 114 -31.47 0.39 9.33
CA PRO A 114 -30.35 0.69 8.44
C PRO A 114 -29.34 -0.45 8.40
N CYS A 115 -28.58 -0.57 7.30
CA CYS A 115 -27.44 -1.46 7.21
C CYS A 115 -26.43 -1.16 8.33
N GLU A 116 -26.12 -2.14 9.18
CA GLU A 116 -25.27 -1.94 10.36
C GLU A 116 -23.81 -1.61 10.00
N TRP A 117 -23.30 -2.13 8.88
CA TRP A 117 -21.93 -1.87 8.45
C TRP A 117 -21.67 -0.51 7.82
N THR A 118 -22.61 0.00 7.01
CA THR A 118 -22.42 1.24 6.25
C THR A 118 -23.22 2.41 6.82
N GLY A 119 -24.19 2.14 7.70
CA GLY A 119 -25.21 3.10 8.13
C GLY A 119 -26.13 3.58 7.00
N ARG A 120 -26.03 2.98 5.79
CA ARG A 120 -26.72 3.43 4.58
C ARG A 120 -27.46 2.28 3.91
N GLY A 121 -28.68 2.56 3.46
CA GLY A 121 -29.56 1.57 2.83
C GLY A 121 -30.27 0.65 3.84
N LEU A 122 -31.24 -0.11 3.35
CA LEU A 122 -32.05 -1.03 4.15
C LEU A 122 -31.26 -2.28 4.52
N ALA A 123 -31.26 -2.67 5.80
CA ALA A 123 -30.83 -4.00 6.21
C ALA A 123 -31.80 -5.05 5.64
N SER A 124 -31.29 -5.92 4.78
CA SER A 124 -32.09 -6.91 4.05
C SER A 124 -31.64 -8.35 4.30
N VAL A 125 -30.37 -8.56 4.67
CA VAL A 125 -29.78 -9.89 4.87
C VAL A 125 -28.92 -9.86 6.12
N VAL A 126 -28.91 -10.94 6.90
CA VAL A 126 -27.97 -11.10 8.02
C VAL A 126 -26.76 -11.88 7.55
N ILE A 127 -25.57 -11.32 7.71
CA ILE A 127 -24.30 -11.99 7.41
C ILE A 127 -23.49 -12.23 8.69
N SER A 128 -22.56 -13.17 8.64
CA SER A 128 -21.64 -13.46 9.75
C SER A 128 -20.19 -13.38 9.26
N GLN A 129 -19.34 -12.63 9.98
CA GLN A 129 -17.90 -12.50 9.73
C GLN A 129 -17.18 -12.55 11.08
N GLY A 130 -16.26 -13.51 11.25
CA GLY A 130 -15.63 -13.76 12.55
C GLY A 130 -16.68 -13.99 13.65
N ASN A 131 -16.65 -13.16 14.68
CA ASN A 131 -17.61 -13.19 15.80
C ASN A 131 -18.83 -12.26 15.61
N GLU A 132 -18.87 -11.49 14.52
CA GLU A 132 -19.92 -10.52 14.26
C GLU A 132 -21.08 -11.14 13.46
N LYS A 133 -22.31 -10.76 13.81
CA LYS A 133 -23.52 -11.02 13.03
C LYS A 133 -24.22 -9.69 12.79
N ALA A 134 -24.34 -9.29 11.53
CA ALA A 134 -24.84 -7.97 11.17
C ALA A 134 -25.94 -8.03 10.11
N GLY A 135 -26.99 -7.23 10.30
CA GLY A 135 -28.00 -6.93 9.31
C GLY A 135 -27.49 -5.92 8.30
N VAL A 136 -27.30 -6.35 7.05
CA VAL A 136 -26.66 -5.56 5.99
C VAL A 136 -27.54 -5.40 4.76
N SER A 137 -27.23 -4.39 3.95
CA SER A 137 -27.89 -4.17 2.66
C SER A 137 -27.48 -5.21 1.61
N LEU A 138 -28.28 -5.31 0.55
CA LEU A 138 -28.01 -6.25 -0.56
C LEU A 138 -26.68 -5.97 -1.27
N ASP A 139 -26.28 -4.70 -1.41
CA ASP A 139 -24.96 -4.32 -1.93
C ASP A 139 -23.83 -4.87 -1.06
N VAL A 140 -23.92 -4.66 0.25
CA VAL A 140 -22.92 -5.16 1.21
C VAL A 140 -22.87 -6.69 1.21
N ALA A 141 -24.03 -7.35 1.15
CA ALA A 141 -24.09 -8.81 1.06
C ALA A 141 -23.37 -9.34 -0.19
N ARG A 142 -23.52 -8.69 -1.35
CA ARG A 142 -22.80 -9.06 -2.59
C ARG A 142 -21.29 -8.83 -2.48
N ARG A 143 -20.86 -7.74 -1.85
CA ARG A 143 -19.43 -7.49 -1.57
C ARG A 143 -18.85 -8.57 -0.65
N HIS A 144 -19.60 -8.98 0.36
CA HIS A 144 -19.23 -10.07 1.26
C HIS A 144 -19.18 -11.43 0.55
N GLU A 145 -20.11 -11.73 -0.36
CA GLU A 145 -20.02 -12.92 -1.23
C GLU A 145 -18.81 -12.88 -2.16
N ALA A 146 -18.45 -11.71 -2.69
CA ALA A 146 -17.24 -11.54 -3.48
C ALA A 146 -15.96 -11.77 -2.66
N ALA A 147 -15.94 -11.28 -1.41
CA ALA A 147 -14.84 -11.57 -0.47
C ALA A 147 -14.71 -13.08 -0.23
N LYS A 148 -15.82 -13.79 0.00
CA LYS A 148 -15.83 -15.26 0.15
C LYS A 148 -15.32 -16.00 -1.08
N ARG A 149 -15.54 -15.48 -2.29
CA ARG A 149 -14.96 -16.06 -3.51
C ARG A 149 -13.44 -15.85 -3.55
N ALA A 150 -12.96 -14.66 -3.18
CA ALA A 150 -11.52 -14.38 -3.09
C ALA A 150 -10.83 -15.27 -2.05
N GLU A 151 -11.44 -15.45 -0.87
CA GLU A 151 -10.97 -16.37 0.18
C GLU A 151 -10.83 -17.81 -0.31
N LYS A 152 -11.71 -18.26 -1.22
CA LYS A 152 -11.70 -19.61 -1.78
C LYS A 152 -10.87 -19.75 -3.05
N HIS A 153 -10.11 -18.71 -3.43
CA HIS A 153 -9.37 -18.66 -4.70
C HIS A 153 -10.28 -18.86 -5.94
N GLN A 154 -11.53 -18.41 -5.85
CA GLN A 154 -12.54 -18.48 -6.92
C GLN A 154 -12.79 -17.12 -7.58
N ALA A 155 -12.19 -16.04 -7.06
CA ALA A 155 -12.28 -14.72 -7.66
C ALA A 155 -11.24 -14.57 -8.78
N ASN A 156 -11.64 -13.86 -9.84
CA ASN A 156 -10.82 -13.65 -11.05
C ASN A 156 -10.27 -12.23 -11.14
N ASP A 157 -10.26 -11.48 -10.03
CA ASP A 157 -9.55 -10.22 -9.97
C ASP A 157 -8.02 -10.42 -9.90
N LEU A 158 -7.27 -9.40 -10.31
CA LEU A 158 -5.81 -9.48 -10.41
C LEU A 158 -5.13 -9.79 -9.08
N ALA A 159 -5.65 -9.26 -7.97
CA ALA A 159 -5.07 -9.53 -6.65
C ALA A 159 -5.25 -11.01 -6.30
N SER A 160 -6.47 -11.55 -6.42
CA SER A 160 -6.76 -12.96 -6.16
C SER A 160 -5.97 -13.91 -7.07
N LEU A 161 -5.85 -13.58 -8.36
CA LEU A 161 -5.07 -14.36 -9.33
C LEU A 161 -3.58 -14.35 -9.00
N LEU A 162 -3.03 -13.21 -8.57
CA LEU A 162 -1.62 -13.11 -8.19
C LEU A 162 -1.36 -13.82 -6.86
N GLU A 163 -2.24 -13.64 -5.86
CA GLU A 163 -2.14 -14.33 -4.56
C GLU A 163 -2.03 -15.86 -4.76
N ALA A 164 -2.82 -16.43 -5.68
CA ALA A 164 -2.79 -17.86 -6.03
C ALA A 164 -1.44 -18.35 -6.62
N ARG A 165 -0.57 -17.44 -7.07
CA ARG A 165 0.76 -17.74 -7.61
C ARG A 165 1.89 -17.55 -6.58
N THR A 166 1.57 -17.13 -5.36
CA THR A 166 2.53 -16.83 -4.30
C THR A 166 2.44 -17.83 -3.15
N THR A 167 3.36 -17.72 -2.19
CA THR A 167 3.32 -18.46 -0.93
C THR A 167 2.03 -18.23 -0.13
N LEU A 168 1.30 -17.13 -0.35
CA LEU A 168 0.02 -16.87 0.32
C LEU A 168 -1.04 -17.94 0.05
N ALA A 169 -1.01 -18.59 -1.11
CA ALA A 169 -1.93 -19.67 -1.46
C ALA A 169 -1.82 -20.89 -0.53
N GLN A 170 -0.70 -21.02 0.18
CA GLN A 170 -0.44 -22.11 1.11
C GLN A 170 -0.73 -21.74 2.57
N LEU A 171 -1.03 -20.46 2.85
CA LEU A 171 -1.26 -19.93 4.18
C LEU A 171 -2.75 -19.70 4.44
N GLN A 172 -3.13 -19.68 5.70
CA GLN A 172 -4.50 -19.35 6.10
C GLN A 172 -4.73 -17.84 5.97
N ARG A 173 -5.70 -17.45 5.14
CA ARG A 173 -6.09 -16.05 4.99
C ARG A 173 -6.79 -15.55 6.27
N PRO A 174 -6.32 -14.44 6.88
CA PRO A 174 -6.96 -13.88 8.07
C PRO A 174 -8.38 -13.42 7.75
N GLN A 175 -9.33 -13.71 8.64
CA GLN A 175 -10.75 -13.37 8.45
C GLN A 175 -11.10 -12.00 9.04
N ASP A 176 -10.30 -11.54 9.99
CA ASP A 176 -10.38 -10.20 10.56
C ASP A 176 -8.99 -9.62 10.88
N LEU A 177 -8.98 -8.40 11.40
CA LEU A 177 -7.72 -7.72 11.76
C LEU A 177 -7.07 -8.34 13.00
N GLU A 178 -7.81 -9.05 13.85
CA GLU A 178 -7.26 -9.78 15.00
C GLU A 178 -6.45 -10.99 14.54
N ASP A 179 -6.97 -11.75 13.58
CA ASP A 179 -6.26 -12.88 12.98
C ASP A 179 -4.94 -12.44 12.33
N LEU A 180 -4.94 -11.26 11.69
CA LEU A 180 -3.75 -10.76 10.99
C LEU A 180 -2.63 -10.33 11.95
N VAL A 181 -2.95 -9.55 13.00
CA VAL A 181 -1.92 -8.89 13.85
C VAL A 181 -2.01 -9.20 15.34
N GLY A 182 -3.09 -9.82 15.81
CA GLY A 182 -3.35 -10.08 17.23
C GLY A 182 -3.38 -8.80 18.07
N SER A 183 -2.46 -8.72 19.04
CA SER A 183 -2.20 -7.52 19.86
C SER A 183 -1.16 -6.56 19.26
N GLY A 184 -0.56 -6.94 18.14
CA GLY A 184 0.41 -6.15 17.40
C GLY A 184 -0.22 -4.98 16.63
N TYR A 185 0.63 -4.28 15.89
CA TYR A 185 0.22 -3.16 15.05
C TYR A 185 0.02 -3.63 13.62
N LEU A 186 -0.93 -2.98 12.95
CA LEU A 186 -1.26 -3.13 11.55
C LEU A 186 -0.44 -2.12 10.74
N ALA A 187 -0.03 -2.52 9.54
CA ALA A 187 0.45 -1.60 8.52
C ALA A 187 -0.45 -1.64 7.29
N LEU A 188 -0.76 -0.47 6.75
CA LEU A 188 -1.35 -0.31 5.43
C LEU A 188 -0.33 0.37 4.52
N ILE A 189 -0.06 -0.26 3.39
CA ILE A 189 0.92 0.16 2.39
C ILE A 189 0.15 0.52 1.13
N TYR A 190 0.26 1.77 0.70
CA TYR A 190 -0.20 2.21 -0.60
C TYR A 190 1.03 2.58 -1.45
N ALA A 191 1.10 2.06 -2.67
CA ALA A 191 2.14 2.41 -3.62
C ALA A 191 1.52 2.76 -4.97
N ASP A 192 2.11 3.75 -5.63
CA ASP A 192 1.68 4.29 -6.92
C ASP A 192 2.91 4.57 -7.81
N GLY A 193 2.78 4.33 -9.11
CA GLY A 193 3.84 4.54 -10.10
C GLY A 193 4.18 6.00 -10.37
N ASN A 194 5.46 6.33 -10.29
CA ASN A 194 5.96 7.66 -10.58
C ASN A 194 5.99 7.96 -12.09
N GLY A 195 5.29 9.02 -12.51
CA GLY A 195 5.41 9.56 -13.87
C GLY A 195 4.89 8.63 -14.97
N VAL A 196 4.02 7.68 -14.62
CA VAL A 196 3.48 6.67 -15.54
C VAL A 196 2.63 7.32 -16.63
N GLY A 197 1.67 8.19 -16.28
CA GLY A 197 0.81 8.86 -17.28
C GLY A 197 1.56 9.74 -18.29
N SER A 198 2.56 10.50 -17.85
CA SER A 198 3.32 11.41 -18.72
C SER A 198 4.28 10.70 -19.68
N SER A 199 4.56 9.42 -19.45
CA SER A 199 5.58 8.65 -20.18
C SER A 199 4.99 7.55 -21.05
N ALA A 200 3.65 7.48 -21.14
CA ALA A 200 2.94 6.42 -21.85
C ALA A 200 3.00 6.51 -23.38
N GLY A 201 3.64 7.54 -23.94
CA GLY A 201 3.68 7.78 -25.40
C GLY A 201 2.44 8.50 -25.91
N THR A 202 2.35 8.65 -27.23
CA THR A 202 1.28 9.43 -27.89
C THR A 202 0.31 8.58 -28.67
N THR A 203 0.74 7.39 -29.10
CA THR A 203 -0.09 6.43 -29.83
C THR A 203 -0.67 5.39 -28.88
N ASP A 204 -1.81 4.82 -29.25
CA ASP A 204 -2.46 3.76 -28.47
C ASP A 204 -1.58 2.50 -28.33
N GLU A 205 -0.77 2.18 -29.35
CA GLU A 205 0.19 1.08 -29.33
C GLU A 205 1.31 1.31 -28.31
N GLU A 206 1.86 2.53 -28.27
CA GLU A 206 2.87 2.92 -27.27
C GLU A 206 2.30 2.86 -25.86
N ARG A 207 1.08 3.39 -25.67
CA ARG A 207 0.37 3.35 -24.38
C ARG A 207 0.15 1.92 -23.94
N ALA A 208 -0.40 1.06 -24.80
CA ALA A 208 -0.65 -0.34 -24.50
C ALA A 208 0.65 -1.07 -24.12
N ARG A 209 1.74 -0.86 -24.87
CA ARG A 209 3.07 -1.43 -24.58
C ARG A 209 3.63 -0.94 -23.26
N PHE A 210 3.51 0.36 -22.98
CA PHE A 210 4.00 0.96 -21.75
C PHE A 210 3.26 0.46 -20.51
N PHE A 211 1.93 0.48 -20.53
CA PHE A 211 1.12 0.01 -19.40
C PHE A 211 1.24 -1.50 -19.19
N HIS A 212 1.23 -2.30 -20.26
CA HIS A 212 1.44 -3.75 -20.15
C HIS A 212 2.81 -4.05 -19.52
N ARG A 213 3.89 -3.43 -20.00
CA ARG A 213 5.23 -3.60 -19.40
C ARG A 213 5.23 -3.25 -17.90
N ASN A 214 4.66 -2.13 -17.51
CA ASN A 214 4.65 -1.70 -16.11
C ASN A 214 3.85 -2.68 -15.22
N ARG A 215 2.72 -3.20 -15.70
CA ARG A 215 1.95 -4.25 -15.00
C ARG A 215 2.78 -5.50 -14.78
N VAL A 216 3.48 -5.97 -15.81
CA VAL A 216 4.35 -7.16 -15.76
C VAL A 216 5.46 -6.96 -14.74
N LEU A 217 6.15 -5.83 -14.78
CA LEU A 217 7.23 -5.48 -13.84
C LEU A 217 6.73 -5.47 -12.39
N LEU A 218 5.61 -4.79 -12.12
CA LEU A 218 5.05 -4.72 -10.77
C LEU A 218 4.61 -6.09 -10.26
N ARG A 219 3.91 -6.89 -11.08
CA ARG A 219 3.46 -8.25 -10.70
C ARG A 219 4.64 -9.15 -10.35
N ARG A 220 5.71 -9.13 -11.15
CA ARG A 220 6.93 -9.92 -10.90
C ARG A 220 7.60 -9.49 -9.60
N ALA A 221 7.77 -8.18 -9.39
CA ALA A 221 8.38 -7.65 -8.17
C ALA A 221 7.53 -7.96 -6.92
N LEU A 222 6.21 -7.90 -7.06
CA LEU A 222 5.27 -8.17 -5.99
C LEU A 222 5.29 -9.63 -5.53
N ILE A 223 5.41 -10.60 -6.44
CA ILE A 223 5.56 -12.02 -6.07
C ILE A 223 6.78 -12.21 -5.17
N LYS A 224 7.93 -11.67 -5.57
CA LYS A 224 9.17 -11.75 -4.78
C LYS A 224 9.00 -11.14 -3.38
N ALA A 225 8.41 -9.95 -3.30
CA ALA A 225 8.19 -9.25 -2.04
C ALA A 225 7.23 -10.02 -1.11
N ILE A 226 6.16 -10.60 -1.67
CA ILE A 226 5.22 -11.44 -0.92
C ILE A 226 5.93 -12.69 -0.40
N ASP A 227 6.67 -13.40 -1.25
CA ASP A 227 7.36 -14.63 -0.89
C ASP A 227 8.44 -14.39 0.18
N ASP A 228 9.18 -13.29 0.11
CA ASP A 228 10.16 -12.89 1.13
C ASP A 228 9.51 -12.64 2.50
N VAL A 229 8.36 -11.96 2.51
CA VAL A 229 7.63 -11.70 3.76
C VAL A 229 7.06 -12.98 4.35
N CYS A 230 6.60 -13.89 3.48
CA CYS A 230 6.03 -15.18 3.84
C CYS A 230 7.10 -16.25 4.13
N ALA A 231 8.39 -15.96 3.90
CA ALA A 231 9.47 -16.91 4.14
C ALA A 231 9.48 -17.38 5.60
N GLY A 232 9.31 -18.69 5.80
CA GLY A 232 9.23 -19.32 7.11
C GLY A 232 7.93 -19.08 7.89
N ALA A 233 6.93 -18.42 7.29
CA ALA A 233 5.61 -18.30 7.89
C ALA A 233 4.86 -19.64 7.84
N THR A 234 4.25 -20.01 8.96
CA THR A 234 3.35 -21.16 9.06
C THR A 234 2.02 -20.72 9.67
N GLY A 235 0.91 -21.30 9.21
CA GLY A 235 -0.43 -20.92 9.67
C GLY A 235 -0.95 -19.66 8.98
N MET A 236 -1.22 -18.61 9.77
CA MET A 236 -1.85 -17.37 9.28
C MET A 236 -0.92 -16.53 8.41
N ALA A 237 -1.44 -16.07 7.27
CA ALA A 237 -0.73 -15.19 6.35
C ALA A 237 -0.32 -13.87 7.04
N PRO A 238 0.93 -13.40 6.89
CA PRO A 238 1.41 -12.17 7.52
C PRO A 238 0.95 -10.89 6.79
N LEU A 239 0.33 -11.03 5.63
CA LEU A 239 -0.16 -9.94 4.79
C LEU A 239 -1.40 -10.38 3.99
N VAL A 240 -2.15 -9.39 3.49
CA VAL A 240 -3.28 -9.53 2.59
C VAL A 240 -3.11 -8.51 1.46
N LEU A 241 -3.21 -8.96 0.21
CA LEU A 241 -3.23 -8.07 -0.96
C LEU A 241 -4.67 -7.57 -1.15
N LEU A 242 -4.88 -6.26 -0.98
CA LEU A 242 -6.23 -5.67 -1.05
C LEU A 242 -6.56 -5.16 -2.44
N MET A 243 -5.58 -4.59 -3.15
CA MET A 243 -5.75 -4.04 -4.48
C MET A 243 -4.46 -4.14 -5.28
N LEU A 244 -4.61 -4.50 -6.55
CA LEU A 244 -3.56 -4.50 -7.56
C LEU A 244 -4.17 -3.95 -8.85
N GLY A 245 -3.79 -2.73 -9.23
CA GLY A 245 -4.37 -2.03 -10.37
C GLY A 245 -3.30 -1.31 -11.17
N GLY A 246 -2.93 -1.82 -12.35
CA GLY A 246 -1.90 -1.17 -13.15
C GLY A 246 -0.55 -1.16 -12.42
N ASP A 247 -0.15 0.05 -12.02
CA ASP A 247 1.01 0.42 -11.21
C ASP A 247 0.68 0.73 -9.74
N ASP A 248 -0.60 0.70 -9.36
CA ASP A 248 -1.08 0.92 -8.01
C ASP A 248 -1.22 -0.38 -7.21
N LEU A 249 -0.90 -0.29 -5.93
CA LEU A 249 -0.88 -1.40 -4.99
C LEU A 249 -1.42 -0.97 -3.63
N LEU A 250 -2.30 -1.77 -3.05
CA LEU A 250 -2.71 -1.65 -1.64
C LEU A 250 -2.51 -2.98 -0.92
N VAL A 251 -1.64 -2.97 0.09
CA VAL A 251 -1.29 -4.16 0.89
C VAL A 251 -1.51 -3.86 2.36
N MET A 252 -2.05 -4.83 3.08
CA MET A 252 -2.20 -4.76 4.52
C MET A 252 -1.37 -5.88 5.16
N CYS A 253 -0.57 -5.57 6.19
CA CYS A 253 0.31 -6.56 6.80
C CYS A 253 0.60 -6.29 8.27
N ARG A 254 1.31 -7.22 8.92
CA ARG A 254 1.91 -6.98 10.24
C ARG A 254 2.95 -5.87 10.16
N ALA A 255 2.99 -4.98 11.15
CA ALA A 255 3.84 -3.79 11.13
C ALA A 255 5.33 -4.11 10.92
N GLU A 256 5.85 -5.17 11.54
CA GLU A 256 7.25 -5.59 11.42
C GLU A 256 7.64 -6.04 10.01
N LYS A 257 6.67 -6.34 9.14
CA LYS A 257 6.90 -6.79 7.76
C LYS A 257 6.81 -5.65 6.74
N ALA A 258 6.22 -4.50 7.11
CA ALA A 258 5.84 -3.47 6.17
C ALA A 258 7.00 -2.80 5.46
N LEU A 259 7.96 -2.28 6.22
CA LEU A 259 9.13 -1.60 5.63
C LEU A 259 10.08 -2.58 4.91
N PRO A 260 10.37 -3.80 5.43
CA PRO A 260 11.09 -4.82 4.68
C PRO A 260 10.42 -5.20 3.35
N PHE A 261 9.08 -5.29 3.33
CA PHE A 261 8.31 -5.55 2.11
C PHE A 261 8.55 -4.47 1.05
N VAL A 262 8.52 -3.19 1.44
CA VAL A 262 8.75 -2.06 0.52
C VAL A 262 10.16 -2.10 -0.08
N VAL A 263 11.17 -2.43 0.74
CA VAL A 263 12.55 -2.59 0.24
C VAL A 263 12.65 -3.75 -0.74
N SER A 264 12.12 -4.93 -0.39
CA SER A 264 12.15 -6.11 -1.28
C SER A 264 11.45 -5.83 -2.61
N LEU A 265 10.28 -5.19 -2.58
CA LEU A 265 9.53 -4.80 -3.77
C LEU A 265 10.35 -3.88 -4.69
N CYS A 266 10.92 -2.81 -4.13
CA CYS A 266 11.68 -1.84 -4.93
C CYS A 266 13.03 -2.39 -5.40
N GLU A 267 13.68 -3.23 -4.60
CA GLU A 267 14.94 -3.89 -4.96
C GLU A 267 14.74 -4.85 -6.13
N GLU A 268 13.68 -5.67 -6.10
CA GLU A 268 13.34 -6.57 -7.19
C GLU A 268 12.93 -5.80 -8.45
N LEU A 269 12.14 -4.74 -8.30
CA LEU A 269 11.76 -3.87 -9.40
C LEU A 269 13.00 -3.22 -10.07
N ALA A 270 13.95 -2.73 -9.28
CA ALA A 270 15.21 -2.19 -9.80
C ALA A 270 16.10 -3.28 -10.42
N ARG A 271 16.05 -4.53 -9.93
CA ARG A 271 16.80 -5.66 -10.49
C ARG A 271 16.27 -6.06 -11.87
N ILE A 272 14.96 -6.27 -11.99
CA ILE A 272 14.32 -6.69 -13.24
C ILE A 272 14.50 -5.63 -14.33
N GLN A 273 14.42 -4.35 -13.97
CA GLN A 273 14.56 -3.27 -14.95
C GLN A 273 15.99 -3.08 -15.45
N ARG A 274 17.02 -3.37 -14.65
CA ARG A 274 18.42 -3.39 -15.10
C ARG A 274 18.71 -4.49 -16.13
N GLU A 275 17.93 -5.55 -16.13
CA GLU A 275 18.00 -6.61 -17.14
C GLU A 275 17.35 -6.17 -18.47
N GLY A 276 16.49 -5.16 -18.43
CA GLY A 276 15.85 -4.55 -19.59
C GLY A 276 16.59 -3.30 -20.08
N ASN A 277 16.68 -3.14 -21.40
CA ASN A 277 17.25 -1.92 -21.99
C ASN A 277 16.10 -0.98 -22.35
N SER A 278 15.62 -0.16 -21.40
CA SER A 278 14.54 0.81 -21.66
C SER A 278 14.84 2.17 -21.05
N GLY A 279 14.54 3.25 -21.78
CA GLY A 279 14.80 4.62 -21.35
C GLY A 279 13.90 5.14 -20.22
N PHE A 280 12.92 4.35 -19.74
CA PHE A 280 12.08 4.68 -18.59
C PHE A 280 12.20 3.59 -17.54
N GLU A 281 12.47 3.98 -16.30
CA GLU A 281 12.44 3.11 -15.13
C GLU A 281 11.19 3.41 -14.29
N LEU A 282 10.34 2.39 -14.13
CA LEU A 282 9.23 2.38 -13.18
C LEU A 282 9.81 2.48 -11.76
N THR A 283 9.46 3.56 -11.09
CA THR A 283 9.74 3.79 -9.67
C THR A 283 8.43 4.06 -8.95
N LEU A 284 8.41 3.86 -7.63
CA LEU A 284 7.19 3.94 -6.83
C LEU A 284 7.26 5.10 -5.83
N GLY A 285 6.14 5.78 -5.63
CA GLY A 285 5.88 6.58 -4.44
C GLY A 285 5.10 5.74 -3.44
N VAL A 286 5.68 5.46 -2.27
CA VAL A 286 5.11 4.53 -1.30
C VAL A 286 4.75 5.25 0.00
N GLY A 287 3.51 5.09 0.45
CA GLY A 287 3.03 5.53 1.75
C GLY A 287 2.76 4.35 2.68
N VAL A 288 3.34 4.36 3.87
CA VAL A 288 3.15 3.31 4.88
C VAL A 288 2.60 3.91 6.18
N VAL A 289 1.39 3.53 6.56
CA VAL A 289 0.83 3.91 7.87
C VAL A 289 0.82 2.70 8.81
N ILE A 290 1.35 2.89 10.02
CA ILE A 290 1.41 1.86 11.07
C ILE A 290 0.55 2.31 12.24
N ALA A 291 -0.43 1.50 12.62
CA ALA A 291 -1.41 1.88 13.62
C ALA A 291 -2.03 0.66 14.34
N GLN A 292 -2.79 0.90 15.41
CA GLN A 292 -3.53 -0.18 16.07
C GLN A 292 -4.71 -0.65 15.21
N ARG A 293 -5.04 -1.95 15.27
CA ARG A 293 -6.13 -2.58 14.50
C ARG A 293 -7.54 -1.98 14.71
N LYS A 294 -7.72 -1.14 15.72
CA LYS A 294 -9.01 -0.49 16.04
C LYS A 294 -9.28 0.76 15.19
N ILE A 295 -8.26 1.29 14.51
CA ILE A 295 -8.42 2.49 13.68
C ILE A 295 -9.11 2.09 12.36
N PRO A 296 -10.16 2.81 11.92
CA PRO A 296 -10.87 2.48 10.69
C PRO A 296 -9.96 2.47 9.45
N ILE A 297 -10.11 1.45 8.60
CA ILE A 297 -9.28 1.25 7.40
C ILE A 297 -9.33 2.45 6.45
N HIS A 298 -10.49 3.09 6.27
CA HIS A 298 -10.62 4.26 5.39
C HIS A 298 -9.72 5.42 5.86
N ARG A 299 -9.60 5.65 7.17
CA ARG A 299 -8.70 6.69 7.71
C ARG A 299 -7.24 6.35 7.43
N LEU A 300 -6.86 5.09 7.62
CA LEU A 300 -5.52 4.62 7.30
C LEU A 300 -5.22 4.80 5.81
N HIS A 301 -6.18 4.49 4.95
CA HIS A 301 -6.05 4.67 3.51
C HIS A 301 -5.82 6.13 3.12
N ASP A 302 -6.63 7.06 3.65
CA ASP A 302 -6.48 8.50 3.40
C ASP A 302 -5.05 8.97 3.73
N ILE A 303 -4.49 8.50 4.85
CA ILE A 303 -3.13 8.88 5.28
C ILE A 303 -2.06 8.20 4.44
N ALA A 304 -2.24 6.93 4.09
CA ALA A 304 -1.31 6.23 3.21
C ALA A 304 -1.21 6.93 1.84
N GLU A 305 -2.33 7.44 1.32
CA GLU A 305 -2.38 8.24 0.09
C GLU A 305 -1.67 9.60 0.24
N GLN A 306 -1.86 10.29 1.37
CA GLN A 306 -1.13 11.53 1.69
C GLN A 306 0.38 11.28 1.78
N LEU A 307 0.80 10.18 2.40
CA LEU A 307 2.20 9.78 2.53
C LEU A 307 2.81 9.41 1.16
N ALA A 308 2.09 8.65 0.32
CA ALA A 308 2.52 8.37 -1.04
C ALA A 308 2.63 9.65 -1.88
N SER A 309 1.66 10.57 -1.75
CA SER A 309 1.72 11.89 -2.38
C SER A 309 2.94 12.70 -1.93
N SER A 310 3.28 12.64 -0.64
CA SER A 310 4.50 13.22 -0.09
C SER A 310 5.76 12.64 -0.72
N ALA A 311 5.84 11.31 -0.85
CA ALA A 311 6.93 10.63 -1.55
C ALA A 311 7.05 11.06 -3.02
N LYS A 312 5.92 11.14 -3.75
CA LYS A 312 5.88 11.60 -5.16
C LYS A 312 6.36 13.04 -5.31
N ARG A 313 6.11 13.92 -4.34
CA ARG A 313 6.63 15.30 -4.36
C ARG A 313 8.15 15.34 -4.27
N ARG A 314 8.77 14.52 -3.41
CA ARG A 314 10.23 14.38 -3.35
C ARG A 314 10.79 13.85 -4.66
N PHE A 315 10.17 12.80 -5.23
CA PHE A 315 10.59 12.25 -6.52
C PHE A 315 10.61 13.32 -7.63
N ARG A 316 9.57 14.16 -7.72
CA ARG A 316 9.54 15.26 -8.70
C ARG A 316 10.69 16.24 -8.50
N GLY A 317 11.01 16.58 -7.25
CA GLY A 317 12.14 17.45 -6.92
C GLY A 317 13.50 16.87 -7.33
N LEU A 318 13.70 15.56 -7.19
CA LEU A 318 14.93 14.87 -7.62
C LEU A 318 15.08 14.84 -9.15
N LYS A 319 13.96 14.70 -9.87
CA LYS A 319 13.95 14.76 -11.33
C LYS A 319 14.37 16.13 -11.84
N ASP A 320 13.94 17.19 -11.16
CA ASP A 320 14.30 18.58 -11.53
C ASP A 320 15.79 18.88 -11.27
N THR A 321 16.44 18.19 -10.32
CA THR A 321 17.88 18.32 -10.05
C THR A 321 18.76 17.46 -10.96
N GLY A 322 18.17 16.59 -11.78
CA GLY A 322 18.88 15.69 -12.69
C GLY A 322 19.43 14.42 -12.02
N ASP A 323 18.97 14.11 -10.81
CA ASP A 323 19.33 12.87 -10.11
C ASP A 323 18.57 11.67 -10.70
N ASN A 324 19.16 10.46 -10.58
CA ASN A 324 18.51 9.24 -11.07
C ASN A 324 17.17 9.02 -10.35
N ALA A 325 16.16 8.67 -11.13
CA ALA A 325 14.83 8.31 -10.63
C ALA A 325 14.95 7.14 -9.64
N GLN A 326 14.52 7.34 -8.39
CA GLN A 326 14.45 6.29 -7.37
C GLN A 326 13.06 6.20 -6.77
N SER A 327 12.68 5.00 -6.31
CA SER A 327 11.49 4.83 -5.50
C SER A 327 11.67 5.53 -4.15
N VAL A 328 10.63 6.20 -3.69
CA VAL A 328 10.63 7.01 -2.47
C VAL A 328 9.56 6.47 -1.53
N VAL A 329 9.87 6.38 -0.24
CA VAL A 329 8.93 5.99 0.80
C VAL A 329 8.71 7.10 1.82
N ASP A 330 7.48 7.18 2.30
CA ASP A 330 7.11 7.95 3.46
C ASP A 330 6.31 7.06 4.43
N TRP A 331 6.52 7.23 5.73
CA TRP A 331 5.79 6.45 6.72
C TRP A 331 5.41 7.25 7.96
N ALA A 332 4.33 6.82 8.62
CA ALA A 332 3.88 7.37 9.90
C ALA A 332 3.48 6.24 10.87
N VAL A 333 3.77 6.44 12.15
CA VAL A 333 3.42 5.51 13.23
C VAL A 333 2.49 6.19 14.22
N TYR A 334 1.26 5.69 14.35
CA TYR A 334 0.26 6.23 15.27
C TYR A 334 0.00 5.27 16.43
N THR A 335 0.35 5.72 17.64
CA THR A 335 0.15 4.96 18.89
C THR A 335 -1.14 5.35 19.61
N THR A 336 -1.69 6.52 19.29
CA THR A 336 -2.98 7.02 19.77
C THR A 336 -4.08 6.73 18.76
N THR A 337 -5.34 6.82 19.21
CA THR A 337 -6.52 6.67 18.33
C THR A 337 -6.77 7.90 17.46
N TRP A 338 -6.12 9.03 17.78
CA TRP A 338 -6.22 10.25 17.00
C TRP A 338 -5.13 10.26 15.94
N VAL A 339 -5.55 10.44 14.69
CA VAL A 339 -4.68 10.33 13.54
C VAL A 339 -4.65 11.70 12.87
N ASP A 340 -3.60 12.45 13.16
CA ASP A 340 -3.39 13.80 12.62
C ASP A 340 -2.83 13.73 11.19
N ASP A 341 -3.05 14.80 10.44
CA ASP A 341 -2.44 15.01 9.13
C ASP A 341 -0.90 14.94 9.23
N PRO A 342 -0.22 14.13 8.41
CA PRO A 342 1.23 13.99 8.46
C PRO A 342 1.98 15.31 8.27
N GLU A 343 1.51 16.24 7.43
CA GLU A 343 2.20 17.51 7.21
C GLU A 343 2.10 18.45 8.41
N GLU A 344 0.97 18.42 9.13
CA GLU A 344 0.79 19.18 10.37
C GLU A 344 1.74 18.68 11.47
N ILE A 345 1.82 17.36 11.68
CA ILE A 345 2.78 16.76 12.63
C ILE A 345 4.20 17.20 12.31
N ARG A 346 4.61 17.17 11.03
CA ARG A 346 5.97 17.54 10.61
C ARG A 346 6.32 18.98 10.94
N ARG A 347 5.41 19.90 10.61
CA ARG A 347 5.61 21.33 10.87
C ARG A 347 5.68 21.62 12.37
N ARG A 348 4.90 20.90 13.17
CA ARG A 348 4.83 21.06 14.63
C ARG A 348 6.02 20.43 15.35
N ASP A 349 6.36 19.19 15.00
CA ASP A 349 7.20 18.32 15.83
C ASP A 349 8.60 18.07 15.25
N TRP A 350 8.79 18.17 13.93
CA TRP A 350 10.07 17.81 13.29
C TRP A 350 10.96 19.00 12.98
N VAL A 351 10.41 20.22 12.88
CA VAL A 351 11.18 21.43 12.62
C VAL A 351 11.31 22.22 13.92
N CYS A 352 12.53 22.30 14.44
CA CYS A 352 12.81 22.96 15.71
C CYS A 352 13.88 24.05 15.57
N GLY A 353 13.84 25.04 16.45
CA GLY A 353 14.81 26.13 16.49
C GLY A 353 14.60 27.20 15.41
N THR A 354 15.39 28.27 15.48
CA THR A 354 15.31 29.44 14.59
C THR A 354 16.67 29.74 13.98
N GLN A 355 16.68 30.33 12.77
CA GLN A 355 17.89 30.79 12.07
C GLN A 355 19.00 29.72 11.95
N GLY A 356 20.26 30.04 12.29
CA GLY A 356 21.43 29.16 12.16
C GLY A 356 21.43 27.94 13.09
N GLU A 357 20.43 27.80 13.97
CA GLU A 357 20.21 26.62 14.80
C GLU A 357 19.00 25.78 14.38
N ARG A 358 18.44 26.03 13.19
CA ARG A 358 17.33 25.23 12.65
C ARG A 358 17.74 23.76 12.60
N ARG A 359 16.88 22.91 13.18
CA ARG A 359 17.03 21.46 13.29
C ARG A 359 15.83 20.78 12.62
N VAL A 360 16.12 19.73 11.86
CA VAL A 360 15.11 18.87 11.24
C VAL A 360 15.33 17.46 11.78
N LEU A 361 14.32 16.95 12.49
CA LEU A 361 14.45 15.73 13.27
C LEU A 361 14.26 14.45 12.46
N SER A 362 13.58 14.53 11.32
CA SER A 362 13.34 13.41 10.42
C SER A 362 13.57 13.84 8.98
N GLN A 363 14.08 12.93 8.17
CA GLN A 363 14.39 13.17 6.76
C GLN A 363 13.33 12.60 5.82
N ARG A 364 12.23 12.06 6.36
CA ARG A 364 11.10 11.54 5.57
C ARG A 364 10.46 12.64 4.70
N PRO A 365 10.05 12.33 3.46
CA PRO A 365 10.21 11.06 2.76
C PRO A 365 11.66 10.80 2.33
N VAL A 366 12.05 9.52 2.26
CA VAL A 366 13.42 9.06 1.94
C VAL A 366 13.42 8.11 0.75
N ASP A 367 14.58 7.97 0.11
CA ASP A 367 14.75 7.03 -0.99
C ASP A 367 14.74 5.59 -0.44
N VAL A 368 14.14 4.65 -1.17
CA VAL A 368 13.94 3.29 -0.65
C VAL A 368 15.28 2.53 -0.59
N LEU A 369 16.07 2.62 -1.66
CA LEU A 369 17.29 1.85 -1.84
C LEU A 369 18.53 2.66 -1.53
N GLY A 370 19.57 1.99 -1.02
CA GLY A 370 20.88 2.59 -0.71
C GLY A 370 21.36 2.24 0.69
N ASP A 371 22.64 2.46 0.97
CA ASP A 371 23.28 2.02 2.22
C ASP A 371 23.33 3.07 3.33
N GLY A 372 23.02 4.33 3.03
CA GLY A 372 23.08 5.42 3.99
C GLY A 372 21.87 5.50 4.91
N LEU A 373 22.01 6.11 6.09
CA LEU A 373 20.89 6.37 7.01
C LEU A 373 19.89 7.43 6.51
N HIS A 374 20.06 7.91 5.28
CA HIS A 374 19.11 8.76 4.57
C HIS A 374 18.22 7.96 3.61
N THR A 375 18.35 6.62 3.58
CA THR A 375 17.53 5.70 2.79
C THR A 375 16.83 4.69 3.69
N LEU A 376 15.71 4.12 3.24
CA LEU A 376 14.98 3.11 4.01
C LEU A 376 15.81 1.85 4.24
N GLN A 377 16.50 1.35 3.21
CA GLN A 377 17.32 0.14 3.30
C GLN A 377 18.49 0.32 4.30
N GLY A 378 19.16 1.48 4.31
CA GLY A 378 20.21 1.77 5.29
C GLY A 378 19.66 1.89 6.71
N LEU A 379 18.50 2.54 6.88
CA LEU A 379 17.82 2.62 8.18
C LEU A 379 17.42 1.25 8.72
N LEU A 380 16.91 0.34 7.88
CA LEU A 380 16.58 -1.03 8.30
C LEU A 380 17.82 -1.82 8.74
N LYS A 381 18.91 -1.76 7.96
CA LYS A 381 20.20 -2.38 8.34
C LYS A 381 20.72 -1.82 9.66
N GLY A 382 20.60 -0.52 9.89
CA GLY A 382 20.95 0.13 11.16
C GLY A 382 20.05 -0.33 12.30
N ALA A 383 18.74 -0.40 12.08
CA ALA A 383 17.75 -0.80 13.08
C ALA A 383 17.95 -2.25 13.56
N GLU A 384 18.37 -3.16 12.68
CA GLU A 384 18.78 -4.52 13.05
C GLU A 384 19.91 -4.52 14.10
N LYS A 385 20.89 -3.61 13.96
CA LYS A 385 21.98 -3.48 14.94
C LYS A 385 21.49 -2.95 16.29
N LEU A 386 20.36 -2.25 16.33
CA LEU A 386 19.76 -1.71 17.56
C LEU A 386 18.80 -2.68 18.28
N GLN A 387 18.59 -3.90 17.78
CA GLN A 387 17.68 -4.87 18.37
C GLN A 387 18.01 -5.26 19.83
N ASN A 388 19.26 -5.10 20.26
CA ASN A 388 19.70 -5.39 21.63
C ASN A 388 20.21 -4.14 22.37
N ALA A 389 19.92 -2.94 21.85
CA ALA A 389 20.35 -1.69 22.47
C ALA A 389 19.44 -1.32 23.67
N PRO A 390 19.97 -0.63 24.70
CA PRO A 390 19.19 -0.15 25.85
C PRO A 390 18.06 0.82 25.43
N ARG A 391 16.82 0.32 25.39
CA ARG A 391 15.64 1.04 24.88
C ARG A 391 15.38 2.37 25.59
N SER A 392 15.48 2.38 26.92
CA SER A 392 15.26 3.60 27.71
C SER A 392 16.24 4.71 27.35
N GLN A 393 17.50 4.36 27.08
CA GLN A 393 18.52 5.33 26.68
C GLN A 393 18.29 5.86 25.25
N LEU A 394 17.89 5.00 24.32
CA LEU A 394 17.54 5.42 22.96
C LEU A 394 16.32 6.35 22.94
N ARG A 395 15.27 6.02 23.72
CA ARG A 395 14.09 6.88 23.87
C ARG A 395 14.44 8.22 24.50
N TYR A 396 15.23 8.21 25.57
CA TYR A 396 15.70 9.43 26.21
C TYR A 396 16.46 10.33 25.24
N LEU A 397 17.35 9.75 24.41
CA LEU A 397 18.06 10.49 23.37
C LEU A 397 17.11 11.15 22.36
N VAL A 398 16.12 10.40 21.86
CA VAL A 398 15.10 10.92 20.92
C VAL A 398 14.28 12.04 21.56
N GLU A 399 13.90 11.93 22.82
CA GLU A 399 13.19 12.97 23.58
C GLU A 399 14.00 14.26 23.76
N GLN A 400 15.35 14.18 23.75
CA GLN A 400 16.22 15.36 23.84
C GLN A 400 16.40 16.07 22.50
N LEU A 401 16.20 15.41 21.36
CA LEU A 401 16.36 15.99 20.01
C LEU A 401 15.59 17.32 19.82
N PRO A 402 14.28 17.42 20.14
CA PRO A 402 13.55 18.69 19.97
C PRO A 402 13.99 19.78 20.97
N ARG A 403 14.53 19.41 22.13
CA ARG A 403 14.83 20.34 23.24
C ARG A 403 16.05 21.21 23.00
N GLY A 404 17.01 20.75 22.20
CA GLY A 404 18.17 21.56 21.83
C GLY A 404 19.38 20.74 21.37
N ARG A 405 20.23 21.35 20.55
CA ARG A 405 21.43 20.69 19.99
C ARG A 405 22.37 20.19 21.08
N ALA A 406 22.78 21.08 21.98
CA ALA A 406 23.72 20.77 23.06
C ALA A 406 23.16 19.75 24.06
N LEU A 407 21.85 19.78 24.34
CA LEU A 407 21.20 18.80 25.22
C LEU A 407 21.22 17.39 24.61
N ALA A 408 20.94 17.28 23.30
CA ALA A 408 21.02 15.99 22.62
C ALA A 408 22.47 15.48 22.49
N GLU A 409 23.45 16.36 22.27
CA GLU A 409 24.89 16.01 22.28
C GLU A 409 25.35 15.53 23.66
N LEU A 410 24.91 16.18 24.73
CA LEU A 410 25.18 15.75 26.11
C LEU A 410 24.55 14.38 26.39
N ALA A 411 23.26 14.20 26.06
CA ALA A 411 22.57 12.93 26.23
C ALA A 411 23.27 11.79 25.48
N PHE A 412 23.81 12.06 24.29
CA PHE A 412 24.59 11.09 23.52
C PHE A 412 25.94 10.76 24.18
N ALA A 413 26.61 11.75 24.76
CA ALA A 413 27.86 11.56 25.51
C ALA A 413 27.67 10.80 26.84
N GLU A 414 26.49 10.89 27.44
CA GLU A 414 26.10 10.21 28.69
C GLU A 414 25.59 8.77 28.48
N LEU A 415 25.35 8.36 27.23
CA LEU A 415 24.93 6.99 26.91
C LEU A 415 25.93 5.95 27.47
N SER A 416 25.41 4.79 27.85
CA SER A 416 26.25 3.63 28.20
C SER A 416 27.20 3.26 27.05
N ILE A 417 28.32 2.61 27.38
CA ILE A 417 29.27 2.09 26.37
C ILE A 417 28.53 1.17 25.38
N GLN A 418 27.67 0.29 25.89
CA GLN A 418 26.85 -0.60 25.07
C GLN A 418 25.95 0.16 24.09
N ALA A 419 25.23 1.20 24.53
CA ALA A 419 24.36 1.99 23.67
C ALA A 419 25.16 2.75 22.59
N ARG A 420 26.31 3.32 22.94
CA ARG A 420 27.20 4.00 21.98
C ARG A 420 27.78 3.05 20.95
N GLU A 421 28.23 1.88 21.37
CA GLU A 421 28.75 0.86 20.46
C GLU A 421 27.67 0.43 19.45
N LYS A 422 26.43 0.22 19.91
CA LYS A 422 25.31 -0.14 19.03
C LYS A 422 24.93 0.96 18.04
N LEU A 423 24.92 2.22 18.47
CA LEU A 423 24.69 3.36 17.58
C LEU A 423 25.84 3.51 16.56
N SER A 424 27.08 3.32 16.97
CA SER A 424 28.24 3.34 16.07
C SER A 424 28.18 2.20 15.04
N GLN A 425 27.84 0.98 15.47
CA GLN A 425 27.59 -0.17 14.59
C GLN A 425 26.44 0.09 13.60
N ALA A 426 25.46 0.90 13.99
CA ALA A 426 24.36 1.34 13.14
C ALA A 426 24.72 2.54 12.23
N GLY A 427 25.98 3.01 12.24
CA GLY A 427 26.45 4.12 11.40
C GLY A 427 26.26 5.52 11.99
N VAL A 428 25.85 5.62 13.26
CA VAL A 428 25.66 6.90 13.97
C VAL A 428 26.90 7.23 14.80
N MET A 429 27.75 8.11 14.27
CA MET A 429 28.94 8.61 14.97
C MET A 429 28.70 9.92 15.71
N GLN A 430 27.71 10.70 15.27
CA GLN A 430 27.35 12.00 15.81
C GLN A 430 25.84 12.22 15.74
N VAL A 431 25.30 13.00 16.68
CA VAL A 431 23.87 13.28 16.78
C VAL A 431 23.38 14.12 15.60
N TRP A 432 24.15 15.14 15.24
CA TRP A 432 23.77 16.14 14.23
C TRP A 432 24.75 16.16 13.07
N GLN A 433 24.21 16.33 11.88
CA GLN A 433 24.97 16.52 10.64
C GLN A 433 24.50 17.82 9.99
N ARG A 434 25.39 18.54 9.30
CA ARG A 434 24.95 19.68 8.48
C ARG A 434 24.37 19.17 7.17
N SER A 435 23.21 19.70 6.81
CA SER A 435 22.65 19.53 5.47
C SER A 435 23.62 20.10 4.42
N GLN A 436 23.56 19.58 3.20
CA GLN A 436 24.42 19.96 2.07
C GLN A 436 24.39 21.48 1.79
N ASN A 437 23.25 22.13 2.07
CA ASN A 437 23.07 23.58 1.92
C ASN A 437 23.61 24.41 3.11
N GLY A 438 24.33 23.78 4.04
CA GLY A 438 25.14 24.41 5.09
C GLY A 438 24.38 25.06 6.26
N GLY A 439 23.08 25.33 6.13
CA GLY A 439 22.30 26.14 7.07
C GLY A 439 21.38 25.39 8.05
N THR A 440 21.21 24.07 7.93
CA THR A 440 20.27 23.29 8.78
C THR A 440 20.92 22.03 9.31
N TRP A 441 20.66 21.73 10.58
CA TRP A 441 21.10 20.50 11.23
C TRP A 441 20.07 19.40 11.01
N ILE A 442 20.52 18.24 10.57
CA ILE A 442 19.71 17.04 10.36
C ILE A 442 20.21 15.91 11.23
N THR A 443 19.35 14.94 11.51
CA THR A 443 19.72 13.73 12.25
C THR A 443 18.99 12.52 11.69
N PRO A 444 19.63 11.33 11.60
CA PRO A 444 18.95 10.08 11.29
C PRO A 444 18.33 9.42 12.54
N LEU A 445 18.58 9.94 13.75
CA LEU A 445 18.29 9.23 15.00
C LEU A 445 16.80 8.98 15.23
N LEU A 446 15.94 9.96 14.94
CA LEU A 446 14.49 9.79 15.13
C LEU A 446 13.97 8.65 14.24
N ASP A 447 14.30 8.69 12.95
CA ASP A 447 13.85 7.70 11.96
C ASP A 447 14.43 6.31 12.27
N LEU A 448 15.71 6.23 12.61
CA LEU A 448 16.40 4.98 12.95
C LEU A 448 15.81 4.31 14.20
N VAL A 449 15.59 5.08 15.27
CA VAL A 449 15.02 4.56 16.53
C VAL A 449 13.55 4.20 16.35
N GLU A 450 12.78 4.98 15.58
CA GLU A 450 11.38 4.68 15.29
C GLU A 450 11.27 3.33 14.53
N ILE A 451 12.07 3.13 13.48
CA ILE A 451 12.09 1.87 12.73
C ILE A 451 12.50 0.68 13.62
N ALA A 452 13.51 0.87 14.49
CA ALA A 452 13.95 -0.17 15.43
C ALA A 452 12.86 -0.54 16.47
N GLU A 453 11.92 0.35 16.76
CA GLU A 453 10.83 0.11 17.70
C GLU A 453 9.60 -0.54 17.05
N ILE A 454 9.40 -0.44 15.72
CA ILE A 454 8.25 -1.02 15.01
C ILE A 454 8.00 -2.49 15.38
N PRO A 455 8.99 -3.41 15.33
CA PRO A 455 8.76 -4.83 15.65
C PRO A 455 8.40 -5.09 17.11
N ARG A 456 8.57 -4.10 17.98
CA ARG A 456 8.29 -4.18 19.42
C ARG A 456 6.95 -3.55 19.80
N LEU A 457 6.24 -2.92 18.86
CA LEU A 457 4.93 -2.32 19.11
C LEU A 457 3.91 -3.39 19.51
N GLY A 458 3.07 -3.09 20.50
CA GLY A 458 2.01 -3.99 20.97
C GLY A 458 2.47 -5.19 21.82
N ARG A 459 3.79 -5.47 21.91
CA ARG A 459 4.31 -6.53 22.78
C ARG A 459 4.36 -6.05 24.22
N ARG A 460 3.46 -6.54 25.07
CA ARG A 460 3.67 -6.51 26.53
C ARG A 460 4.89 -7.39 26.82
N ILE A 461 5.89 -6.83 27.49
CA ILE A 461 6.95 -7.65 28.07
C ILE A 461 6.25 -8.45 29.17
N ASP A 462 6.16 -9.77 29.02
CA ASP A 462 5.74 -10.65 30.13
C ASP A 462 6.85 -10.64 31.18
N THR A 463 6.92 -9.57 31.97
CA THR A 463 7.73 -9.47 33.19
C THR A 463 7.03 -10.13 34.37
N GLN A 464 6.41 -11.30 34.15
CA GLN A 464 5.82 -12.13 35.20
C GLN A 464 6.31 -13.58 35.07
N GLN A 465 7.62 -13.80 35.13
CA GLN A 465 8.16 -15.15 35.37
C GLN A 465 9.52 -15.17 36.11
N SER A 466 9.86 -14.11 36.86
CA SER A 466 11.08 -14.11 37.70
C SER A 466 10.89 -13.70 39.17
N ASN A 467 9.65 -13.56 39.67
CA ASN A 467 9.37 -13.26 41.08
C ASN A 467 8.51 -14.34 41.78
N GLN A 468 8.79 -15.62 41.50
CA GLN A 468 8.30 -16.73 42.32
C GLN A 468 9.43 -17.70 42.67
N SER A 469 10.41 -17.21 43.43
CA SER A 469 11.31 -18.07 44.19
C SER A 469 12.09 -17.25 45.20
N GLU A 470 11.39 -16.65 46.17
CA GLU A 470 11.98 -16.22 47.45
C GLU A 470 10.86 -15.97 48.47
N HIS A 471 10.19 -17.04 48.90
CA HIS A 471 9.50 -17.04 50.19
C HIS A 471 10.12 -18.13 51.07
N LEU A 472 11.06 -17.68 51.92
CA LEU A 472 11.54 -18.43 53.08
C LEU A 472 10.37 -18.68 54.04
N PRO A 473 10.17 -19.90 54.56
CA PRO A 473 9.17 -20.16 55.58
C PRO A 473 9.66 -19.65 56.93
N ILE A 474 8.90 -18.73 57.52
CA ILE A 474 9.04 -18.35 58.94
C ILE A 474 8.44 -19.50 59.75
N THR A 475 9.27 -20.18 60.52
CA THR A 475 8.88 -21.12 61.56
C THR A 475 8.43 -20.35 62.80
N GLU A 476 7.13 -20.35 63.10
CA GLU A 476 6.64 -19.98 64.42
C GLU A 476 6.66 -21.20 65.34
N LYS A 477 7.47 -21.08 66.40
CA LYS A 477 7.34 -21.85 67.63
C LYS A 477 6.10 -21.35 68.37
N SER A 478 5.19 -22.26 68.69
CA SER A 478 4.61 -22.50 70.03
C SER A 478 3.41 -23.42 69.93
#